data_AF-A0A858BSD1-F1
#
_entry.id   AF-A0A858BSD1-F1
#
_cell.length_a   1.000
_cell.length_b   1.000
_cell.length_c   1.000
_cell.angle_alpha   90.00
_cell.angle_beta   90.00
_cell.angle_gamma   90.00
#
_symmetry.space_group_name_H-M   'P 1'
#
loop_
_entity.id
_entity.type
_entity.pdbx_description
1 polymer ?
#
loop_
_entity_poly.entity_id
_entity_poly.type
_entity_poly.pdbx_seq_one_letter_code
_entity_poly.pdbx_strand_id
1 'polypeptide(L)' 'MEEKKMIFNIIGLIIGIMILGAGIYYFIKEKNDQESRKIYLITSGVGAAVLLGFLLKMVV' A
#
# COMPACT_ATOMS: atom_id res chain seq x y z
N MET A 1 -18.66 15.66 -11.32
CA MET A 1 -17.18 15.66 -11.41
C MET A 1 -16.53 15.30 -10.08
N GLU A 2 -17.08 15.74 -8.94
CA GLU A 2 -16.59 15.35 -7.60
C GLU A 2 -16.77 13.88 -7.24
N GLU A 3 -17.93 13.26 -7.53
CA GLU A 3 -18.16 11.84 -7.23
C GLU A 3 -17.12 10.92 -7.87
N LYS A 4 -16.79 11.15 -9.15
CA LYS A 4 -15.74 10.39 -9.84
C LYS A 4 -14.40 10.53 -9.10
N LYS A 5 -14.06 11.74 -8.64
CA LYS A 5 -12.82 12.05 -7.92
C LYS A 5 -12.75 11.32 -6.57
N MET A 6 -13.85 11.27 -5.82
CA MET A 6 -13.95 10.48 -4.58
C MET A 6 -13.82 8.98 -4.84
N ILE A 7 -14.50 8.45 -5.86
CA ILE A 7 -14.40 7.02 -6.24
C ILE A 7 -12.95 6.65 -6.56
N PHE A 8 -12.24 7.47 -7.35
CA PHE A 8 -10.82 7.24 -7.64
C PHE A 8 -9.94 7.26 -6.38
N ASN A 9 -10.20 8.18 -5.45
CA ASN A 9 -9.43 8.24 -4.20
C ASN A 9 -9.68 6.99 -3.32
N ILE A 10 -10.92 6.54 -3.21
CA ILE A 10 -11.28 5.33 -2.45
C ILE A 10 -10.63 4.09 -3.07
N ILE A 11 -10.71 3.94 -4.39
CA ILE A 11 -10.06 2.81 -5.09
C ILE A 11 -8.54 2.84 -4.85
N GLY A 12 -7.91 4.00 -4.95
CA GLY A 12 -6.48 4.17 -4.67
C GLY A 12 -6.10 3.78 -3.24
N LEU A 13 -6.92 4.16 -2.26
CA LEU A 13 -6.73 3.76 -0.86
C LEU A 13 -6.86 2.25 -0.65
N ILE A 14 -7.88 1.62 -1.25
CA ILE A 14 -8.08 0.17 -1.14
C ILE A 14 -6.87 -0.57 -1.73
N ILE A 15 -6.38 -0.14 -2.90
CA ILE A 15 -5.19 -0.72 -3.53
C ILE A 15 -3.96 -0.54 -2.64
N GLY A 16 -3.74 0.67 -2.09
CA GLY A 16 -2.63 0.94 -1.17
C GLY A 16 -2.66 0.04 0.06
N ILE A 17 -3.83 -0.12 0.69
CA ILE A 17 -4.04 -1.01 1.84
C ILE A 17 -3.75 -2.47 1.47
N MET A 18 -4.23 -2.95 0.32
CA MET A 18 -3.98 -4.33 -0.11
C MET A 18 -2.49 -4.60 -0.35
N ILE A 19 -1.79 -3.69 -1.02
CA ILE A 19 -0.34 -3.83 -1.27
C ILE A 19 0.44 -3.80 0.05
N LEU A 20 0.12 -2.86 0.93
CA LEU A 20 0.77 -2.74 2.24
C LEU A 20 0.50 -3.98 3.11
N GLY A 21 -0.75 -4.42 3.16
CA GLY A 21 -1.17 -5.59 3.92
C GLY A 21 -0.51 -6.88 3.41
N ALA A 22 -0.48 -7.08 2.09
CA ALA A 22 0.22 -8.22 1.48
C ALA A 22 1.73 -8.17 1.75
N GLY A 23 2.36 -7.00 1.55
CA GLY A 23 3.78 -6.80 1.85
C GLY A 23 4.11 -7.16 3.30
N ILE A 24 3.35 -6.64 4.27
CA ILE A 24 3.59 -6.91 5.69
C ILE A 24 3.31 -8.39 6.01
N TYR A 25 2.21 -8.96 5.48
CA TYR A 25 1.84 -10.35 5.71
C TYR A 25 2.95 -11.30 5.26
N TYR A 26 3.44 -11.15 4.02
CA TYR A 26 4.49 -12.00 3.50
C TYR A 26 5.86 -11.72 4.13
N PHE A 27 6.13 -10.47 4.53
CA PHE A 27 7.33 -10.13 5.30
C PHE A 27 7.40 -10.88 6.64
N ILE A 28 6.25 -11.03 7.32
CA ILE A 28 6.16 -11.76 8.60
C ILE A 28 6.10 -13.26 8.36
N LYS A 29 5.50 -13.72 7.26
CA LYS A 29 5.40 -15.14 6.92
C LYS A 29 6.75 -15.75 6.54
N GLU A 30 7.50 -15.08 5.66
CA GLU A 30 8.79 -15.56 5.15
C GLU A 30 9.95 -15.21 6.08
N LYS A 31 9.90 -15.67 7.34
CA LYS A 31 10.93 -15.32 8.35
C LYS A 31 12.31 -15.89 8.03
N ASN A 32 12.36 -17.03 7.36
CA ASN A 32 13.59 -17.80 7.15
C ASN A 32 14.33 -17.43 5.86
N ASP A 33 13.70 -16.67 4.95
CA ASP A 33 14.33 -16.20 3.72
C ASP A 33 14.56 -14.69 3.77
N GLN A 34 15.82 -14.31 4.02
CA GLN A 34 16.22 -12.91 4.08
C GLN A 34 16.13 -12.19 2.73
N GLU A 35 16.27 -12.88 1.60
CA GLU A 35 16.14 -12.26 0.28
C GLU A 35 14.69 -11.93 -0.02
N SER A 36 13.79 -12.87 0.22
CA SER A 36 12.35 -12.67 0.07
C SER A 36 11.83 -11.55 0.99
N ARG A 37 12.33 -11.45 2.22
CA ARG A 37 11.98 -10.33 3.12
C ARG A 37 12.34 -8.97 2.57
N LYS A 38 13.45 -8.81 1.84
CA LYS A 38 13.79 -7.51 1.21
C LYS A 38 12.75 -7.12 0.19
N ILE A 39 12.28 -8.08 -0.62
CA ILE A 39 11.23 -7.84 -1.61
C ILE A 39 9.94 -7.40 -0.91
N TYR A 40 9.47 -8.14 0.10
CA TYR A 40 8.24 -7.79 0.81
C TYR A 40 8.34 -6.48 1.60
N LEU A 41 9.54 -6.13 2.09
CA LEU A 41 9.79 -4.82 2.71
C LEU A 41 9.64 -3.69 1.68
N ILE A 42 10.21 -3.85 0.48
CA ILE A 42 10.06 -2.89 -0.62
C ILE A 42 8.59 -2.81 -1.05
N THR A 43 7.91 -3.95 -1.20
CA THR A 43 6.46 -3.98 -1.51
C THR A 43 5.64 -3.25 -0.45
N SER A 44 5.94 -3.47 0.83
CA SER A 44 5.31 -2.74 1.94
C SER A 44 5.59 -1.24 1.85
N GLY A 45 6.83 -0.84 1.56
CA GLY A 45 7.21 0.56 1.38
C GLY A 45 6.44 1.24 0.24
N VAL A 46 6.29 0.57 -0.90
CA VAL A 46 5.47 1.05 -2.02
C VAL A 46 4.00 1.17 -1.62
N GLY A 47 3.45 0.15 -0.95
CA GLY A 47 2.08 0.18 -0.45
C GLY A 47 1.83 1.36 0.49
N ALA A 48 2.76 1.61 1.43
CA ALA A 48 2.70 2.75 2.35
C ALA A 48 2.78 4.09 1.61
N ALA A 49 3.66 4.22 0.61
CA ALA A 49 3.79 5.44 -0.18
C ALA A 49 2.50 5.77 -0.95
N VAL A 50 1.86 4.76 -1.56
CA VAL A 50 0.57 4.91 -2.24
C VAL A 50 -0.51 5.35 -1.26
N LEU A 51 -0.61 4.68 -0.12
CA LEU A 51 -1.57 5.00 0.94
C LEU A 51 -1.42 6.46 1.42
N LEU A 52 -0.19 6.86 1.75
CA LEU A 52 0.12 8.22 2.21
C LEU A 52 -0.13 9.26 1.12
N GLY A 53 0.23 8.96 -0.14
CA GLY A 53 -0.02 9.86 -1.25
C GLY A 53 -1.50 10.14 -1.47
N PHE A 54 -2.35 9.10 -1.40
CA PHE A 54 -3.80 9.27 -1.50
C PHE A 54 -4.41 9.94 -0.27
N LEU A 55 -3.91 9.68 0.94
CA LEU A 55 -4.34 10.38 2.15
C LEU A 55 -4.01 11.88 2.08
N LEU A 56 -2.79 12.23 1.69
CA LEU A 56 -2.37 13.63 1.52
C LEU A 56 -3.22 14.35 0.49
N LYS A 57 -3.48 13.71 -0.67
CA LYS A 57 -4.38 14.22 -1.70
C LYS A 57 -5.83 14.40 -1.23
N MET A 58 -6.25 13.69 -0.18
CA MET A 58 -7.60 13.81 0.37
C MET A 58 -7.72 14.96 1.36
N VAL A 59 -6.61 15.34 1.99
CA VAL A 59 -6.53 16.42 2.99
C VAL A 59 -6.23 17.78 2.35
N VAL A 60 -5.42 17.80 1.29
CA VAL A 60 -5.03 19.00 0.51
C VAL A 60 -5.95 19.21 -0.68
#